data_AF-A0A8T6L0W1-F1
#
_entry.id   AF-A0A8T6L0W1-F1
#
_cell.length_a   1.000
_cell.length_b   1.000
_cell.length_c   1.000
_cell.angle_alpha   90.00
_cell.angle_beta   90.00
_cell.angle_gamma   90.00
#
_symmetry.space_group_name_H-M   'P 1'
#
loop_
_entity.id
_entity.type
_entity.pdbx_description
1 polymer ?
#
loop_
_entity_poly.entity_id
_entity_poly.type
_entity_poly.pdbx_seq_one_letter_code
_entity_poly.pdbx_strand_id
1 'polypeptide(L)'
;AMRALWAGPHAEFHGEFVDFAPVTCSPRPVNGNIPVHVGGDTDAAIGRAVRIADGFFPGEGDAERLGALLGRLRSAAEQAGRDPASIEINAIFGTQMMDPVRGVEQMAELGVGRIMVPAFFFAGPGGLDRLSEFGERIAPVAAG
;
A
#
# COMPACT_ATOMS: atom_id res chain seq x y z
N ALA A 1 17.49 -0.56 -10.60
CA ALA A 1 17.47 0.85 -11.06
C ALA A 1 17.14 1.81 -9.92
N MET A 2 15.86 2.06 -9.60
CA MET A 2 15.51 3.15 -8.65
C MET A 2 16.13 3.03 -7.26
N ARG A 3 16.08 1.84 -6.62
CA ARG A 3 16.74 1.63 -5.32
C ARG A 3 18.25 1.89 -5.38
N ALA A 4 18.92 1.56 -6.49
CA ALA A 4 20.34 1.86 -6.68
C ALA A 4 20.59 3.36 -6.85
N LEU A 5 19.75 4.03 -7.65
CA LEU A 5 19.81 5.49 -7.87
C LEU A 5 19.66 6.29 -6.57
N TRP A 6 18.85 5.80 -5.63
CA TRP A 6 18.59 6.47 -4.35
C TRP A 6 19.62 6.17 -3.26
N ALA A 7 20.42 5.11 -3.39
CA ALA A 7 21.31 4.62 -2.35
C ALA A 7 22.55 5.51 -2.12
N GLY A 8 22.96 6.32 -3.10
CA GLY A 8 24.25 7.01 -3.03
C GLY A 8 24.39 8.25 -3.94
N PRO A 9 25.46 9.04 -3.76
CA PRO A 9 25.70 10.26 -4.52
C PRO A 9 26.11 10.01 -5.98
N HIS A 10 26.76 8.89 -6.27
CA HIS A 10 27.11 8.45 -7.61
C HIS A 10 26.61 7.02 -7.74
N ALA A 11 25.51 6.85 -8.47
CA ALA A 11 24.89 5.56 -8.69
C ALA A 11 25.08 5.14 -10.15
N GLU A 12 25.27 3.85 -10.34
CA GLU A 12 25.37 3.20 -11.64
C GLU A 12 24.51 1.94 -11.59
N PHE A 13 23.87 1.57 -12.70
CA PHE A 13 23.03 0.39 -12.77
C PHE A 13 22.97 -0.14 -14.19
N HIS A 14 23.24 -1.43 -14.36
CA HIS A 14 23.09 -2.13 -15.63
C HIS A 14 22.13 -3.31 -15.42
N GLY A 15 20.97 -3.24 -16.05
CA GLY A 15 19.97 -4.29 -16.05
C GLY A 15 19.29 -4.39 -17.41
N GLU A 16 18.48 -5.42 -17.58
CA GLU A 16 17.84 -5.77 -18.86
C GLU A 16 17.03 -4.61 -19.48
N PHE A 17 16.27 -3.88 -18.65
CA PHE A 17 15.37 -2.82 -19.12
C PHE A 17 15.87 -1.41 -18.83
N VAL A 18 16.85 -1.27 -17.94
CA VAL A 18 17.38 0.03 -17.51
C VAL A 18 18.88 -0.09 -17.37
N ASP A 19 19.58 0.80 -18.07
CA ASP A 19 21.03 0.90 -18.05
C ASP A 19 21.40 2.39 -17.97
N PHE A 20 22.17 2.77 -16.96
CA PHE A 20 22.75 4.10 -16.87
C PHE A 20 24.18 4.04 -16.34
N ALA A 21 25.04 4.85 -16.97
CA ALA A 21 26.37 5.20 -16.49
C ALA A 21 26.29 6.02 -15.18
N PRO A 22 27.41 6.31 -14.50
CA PRO A 22 27.39 7.01 -13.21
C PRO A 22 26.61 8.34 -13.25
N VAL A 23 25.56 8.44 -12.43
CA VAL A 23 24.68 9.61 -12.30
C VAL A 23 24.43 9.98 -10.83
N THR A 24 23.95 11.19 -10.61
CA THR A 24 23.56 11.70 -9.28
C THR A 24 22.07 12.05 -9.25
N CYS A 25 21.36 11.56 -8.23
CA CYS A 25 20.00 11.97 -7.91
C CYS A 25 20.01 12.92 -6.70
N SER A 26 19.55 14.16 -6.90
CA SER A 26 19.46 15.20 -5.86
C SER A 26 18.16 15.99 -6.00
N PRO A 27 17.41 16.26 -4.90
CA PRO A 27 17.70 15.83 -3.54
C PRO A 27 17.51 14.31 -3.35
N ARG A 28 18.23 13.73 -2.38
CA ARG A 28 18.10 12.32 -2.02
C ARG A 28 16.92 12.09 -1.07
N PRO A 29 16.35 10.87 -1.02
CA PRO A 29 15.36 10.54 -0.01
C PRO A 29 15.93 10.76 1.38
N VAL A 30 15.20 11.52 2.20
CA VAL A 30 15.65 11.90 3.55
C VAL A 30 15.92 10.67 4.43
N ASN A 31 15.15 9.59 4.24
CA ASN A 31 15.29 8.33 4.98
C ASN A 31 16.19 7.30 4.26
N GLY A 32 16.92 7.70 3.22
CA GLY A 32 17.81 6.81 2.45
C GLY A 32 17.12 5.81 1.52
N ASN A 33 15.79 5.68 1.59
CA ASN A 33 14.96 4.83 0.73
C ASN A 33 13.60 5.49 0.48
N ILE A 34 12.96 5.12 -0.63
CA ILE A 34 11.55 5.42 -0.90
C ILE A 34 10.79 4.08 -0.90
N PRO A 35 9.78 3.88 -0.04
CA PRO A 35 8.95 2.70 -0.07
C PRO A 35 8.29 2.51 -1.43
N VAL A 36 8.40 1.30 -2.00
CA VAL A 36 7.79 0.95 -3.29
C VAL A 36 6.58 0.07 -3.04
N HIS A 37 5.41 0.53 -3.46
CA HIS A 37 4.16 -0.22 -3.33
C HIS A 37 3.77 -0.77 -4.70
N VAL A 38 3.32 -2.03 -4.74
CA VAL A 38 2.80 -2.65 -5.97
C VAL A 38 1.29 -2.75 -5.86
N GLY A 39 0.59 -2.26 -6.88
CA GLY A 39 -0.86 -2.38 -6.98
C GLY A 39 -1.34 -3.49 -7.90
N GLY A 40 -2.60 -3.90 -7.70
CA GLY A 40 -3.34 -4.83 -8.56
C GLY A 40 -3.61 -6.20 -7.93
N ASP A 41 -4.58 -6.92 -8.50
CA ASP A 41 -5.21 -8.09 -7.84
C ASP A 41 -4.83 -9.45 -8.47
N THR A 42 -3.88 -9.43 -9.42
CA THR A 42 -3.46 -10.62 -10.18
C THR A 42 -2.32 -11.36 -9.50
N ASP A 43 -2.13 -12.65 -9.82
CA ASP A 43 -0.94 -13.41 -9.37
C ASP A 43 0.38 -12.76 -9.80
N ALA A 44 0.40 -12.12 -10.97
CA ALA A 44 1.57 -11.37 -11.44
C ALA A 44 1.87 -10.14 -10.57
N ALA A 45 0.83 -9.45 -10.07
CA ALA A 45 0.98 -8.34 -9.13
C ALA A 45 1.46 -8.84 -7.77
N ILE A 46 0.87 -9.93 -7.26
CA ILE A 46 1.31 -10.60 -6.02
C ILE A 46 2.78 -11.01 -6.12
N GLY A 47 3.16 -11.73 -7.17
CA GLY A 47 4.54 -12.17 -7.38
C GLY A 47 5.52 -11.01 -7.48
N ARG A 48 5.10 -9.88 -8.08
CA ARG A 48 5.92 -8.65 -8.08
C ARG A 48 6.03 -8.03 -6.68
N ALA A 49 4.93 -7.96 -5.93
CA ALA A 49 4.92 -7.43 -4.58
C ALA A 49 5.86 -8.23 -3.66
N VAL A 50 5.70 -9.56 -3.65
CA VAL A 50 6.54 -10.49 -2.89
C VAL A 50 8.02 -10.32 -3.22
N ARG A 51 8.37 -10.16 -4.50
CA ARG A 51 9.77 -10.09 -4.93
C ARG A 51 10.48 -8.80 -4.58
N ILE A 52 9.81 -7.63 -4.66
CA ILE A 52 10.51 -6.33 -4.60
C ILE A 52 9.84 -5.22 -3.80
N ALA A 53 8.56 -5.34 -3.45
CA ALA A 53 7.81 -4.22 -2.88
C ALA A 53 7.92 -4.15 -1.37
N ASP A 54 7.85 -2.95 -0.81
CA ASP A 54 7.72 -2.69 0.63
C ASP A 54 6.24 -2.75 1.06
N GLY A 55 5.31 -2.56 0.11
CA GLY A 55 3.87 -2.64 0.36
C GLY A 55 3.06 -3.16 -0.83
N PHE A 56 1.83 -3.58 -0.54
CA PHE A 56 0.86 -4.06 -1.52
C PHE A 56 -0.41 -3.21 -1.45
N PHE A 57 -0.95 -2.84 -2.61
CA PHE A 57 -2.15 -2.02 -2.73
C PHE A 57 -3.16 -2.62 -3.73
N PRO A 58 -3.96 -3.61 -3.30
CA PRO A 58 -5.01 -4.16 -4.14
C PRO A 58 -6.11 -3.14 -4.45
N GLY A 59 -6.77 -3.34 -5.59
CA GLY A 59 -7.95 -2.57 -5.99
C GLY A 59 -9.26 -3.14 -5.43
N GLU A 60 -9.19 -4.25 -4.69
CA GLU A 60 -10.35 -4.90 -4.10
C GLU A 60 -10.86 -4.13 -2.87
N GLY A 61 -12.13 -3.75 -2.92
CA GLY A 61 -12.82 -3.00 -1.87
C GLY A 61 -13.80 -3.84 -1.05
N ASP A 62 -14.13 -5.05 -1.50
CA ASP A 62 -14.92 -5.99 -0.72
C ASP A 62 -14.02 -6.77 0.26
N ALA A 63 -14.42 -6.83 1.53
CA ALA A 63 -13.56 -7.38 2.59
C ALA A 63 -13.33 -8.89 2.47
N GLU A 64 -14.33 -9.65 2.01
CA GLU A 64 -14.19 -11.10 1.84
C GLU A 64 -13.22 -11.41 0.70
N ARG A 65 -13.40 -10.74 -0.44
CA ARG A 65 -12.52 -10.88 -1.60
C ARG A 65 -11.10 -10.36 -1.31
N LEU A 66 -10.98 -9.28 -0.55
CA LEU A 66 -9.70 -8.77 -0.07
C LEU A 66 -9.00 -9.81 0.82
N GLY A 67 -9.72 -10.43 1.76
CA GLY A 67 -9.17 -11.48 2.61
C GLY A 67 -8.60 -12.66 1.81
N ALA A 68 -9.34 -13.14 0.80
CA ALA A 68 -8.86 -14.18 -0.10
C ALA A 68 -7.59 -13.77 -0.88
N LEU A 69 -7.53 -12.52 -1.34
CA LEU A 69 -6.38 -11.97 -2.05
C LEU A 69 -5.15 -11.85 -1.15
N LEU A 70 -5.33 -11.35 0.08
CA LEU A 70 -4.26 -11.26 1.08
C LEU A 70 -3.79 -12.65 1.53
N GLY A 71 -4.68 -13.64 1.59
CA GLY A 71 -4.30 -15.03 1.81
C GLY A 71 -3.31 -15.54 0.75
N ARG A 72 -3.60 -15.29 -0.54
CA ARG A 72 -2.69 -15.63 -1.64
C ARG A 72 -1.35 -14.91 -1.55
N LEU A 73 -1.36 -13.62 -1.19
CA LEU A 73 -0.12 -12.85 -0.98
C LEU A 73 0.74 -13.45 0.14
N ARG A 74 0.14 -13.78 1.29
CA ARG A 74 0.84 -14.38 2.44
C ARG A 74 1.45 -15.72 2.06
N SER A 75 0.68 -16.61 1.44
CA SER A 75 1.20 -17.91 0.98
C SER A 75 2.32 -17.75 -0.04
N ALA A 76 2.22 -16.81 -0.98
CA ALA A 76 3.27 -16.55 -1.96
C ALA A 76 4.56 -15.99 -1.31
N ALA A 77 4.43 -15.13 -0.30
CA ALA A 77 5.56 -14.62 0.46
C ALA A 77 6.28 -15.75 1.23
N GLU A 78 5.53 -16.59 1.94
CA GLU A 78 6.05 -17.74 2.67
C GLU A 78 6.78 -18.72 1.74
N GLN A 79 6.18 -19.06 0.60
CA GLN A 79 6.80 -19.92 -0.41
C GLN A 79 8.10 -19.35 -0.98
N ALA A 80 8.22 -18.02 -1.04
CA ALA A 80 9.42 -17.31 -1.44
C ALA A 80 10.44 -17.11 -0.30
N GLY A 81 10.16 -17.62 0.91
CA GLY A 81 11.01 -17.43 2.09
C GLY A 81 11.03 -15.99 2.62
N ARG A 82 10.01 -15.20 2.30
CA ARG A 82 9.85 -13.81 2.75
C ARG A 82 8.82 -13.75 3.87
N ASP A 83 9.12 -12.99 4.92
CA ASP A 83 8.14 -12.67 5.96
C ASP A 83 6.96 -11.89 5.37
N PRO A 84 5.72 -12.41 5.40
CA PRO A 84 4.56 -11.68 4.91
C PRO A 84 4.33 -10.34 5.63
N ALA A 85 4.70 -10.23 6.91
CA ALA A 85 4.55 -8.99 7.67
C ALA A 85 5.50 -7.87 7.21
N SER A 86 6.53 -8.21 6.42
CA SER A 86 7.41 -7.22 5.78
C SER A 86 6.78 -6.50 4.58
N ILE A 87 5.52 -6.81 4.24
CA ILE A 87 4.77 -6.18 3.14
C ILE A 87 3.61 -5.39 3.77
N GLU A 88 3.69 -4.07 3.78
CA GLU A 88 2.61 -3.21 4.30
C GLU A 88 1.37 -3.33 3.42
N ILE A 89 0.22 -3.63 4.02
CA ILE A 89 -1.04 -3.75 3.30
C ILE A 89 -1.77 -2.41 3.32
N ASN A 90 -2.09 -1.93 2.13
CA ASN A 90 -2.85 -0.72 1.88
C ASN A 90 -4.16 -1.10 1.20
N ALA A 91 -5.31 -0.61 1.64
CA ALA A 91 -6.59 -0.98 1.03
C ALA A 91 -7.48 0.24 0.76
N ILE A 92 -8.31 0.16 -0.29
CA ILE A 92 -9.33 1.17 -0.57
C ILE A 92 -10.50 0.96 0.38
N PHE A 93 -10.95 2.04 1.03
CA PHE A 93 -12.15 2.05 1.85
C PHE A 93 -13.37 2.34 0.97
N GLY A 94 -14.03 1.28 0.52
CA GLY A 94 -15.15 1.34 -0.42
C GLY A 94 -16.46 1.02 0.27
N THR A 95 -16.89 -0.23 0.20
CA THR A 95 -18.17 -0.72 0.77
C THR A 95 -18.27 -0.50 2.27
N GLN A 96 -17.12 -0.41 2.95
CA GLN A 96 -16.98 -0.10 4.37
C GLN A 96 -17.55 1.27 4.73
N MET A 97 -17.71 2.18 3.78
CA MET A 97 -18.34 3.48 4.03
C MET A 97 -19.79 3.40 4.53
N MET A 98 -20.47 2.26 4.33
CA MET A 98 -21.82 2.03 4.89
C MET A 98 -21.83 1.91 6.41
N ASP A 99 -20.78 1.32 6.99
CA ASP A 99 -20.55 1.23 8.44
C ASP A 99 -19.05 1.44 8.72
N PRO A 100 -18.60 2.71 8.78
CA PRO A 100 -17.17 3.02 8.79
C PRO A 100 -16.41 2.50 10.02
N VAL A 101 -17.05 2.45 11.20
CA VAL A 101 -16.37 1.98 12.42
C VAL A 101 -16.10 0.49 12.29
N ARG A 102 -17.14 -0.31 12.01
CA ARG A 102 -17.00 -1.74 11.77
C ARG A 102 -16.07 -2.04 10.59
N GLY A 103 -16.13 -1.20 9.56
CA GLY A 103 -15.27 -1.32 8.39
C GLY A 103 -13.79 -1.19 8.72
N VAL A 104 -13.41 -0.26 9.61
CA VAL A 104 -12.02 -0.10 10.05
C VAL A 104 -11.57 -1.32 10.86
N GLU A 105 -12.40 -1.79 11.79
CA GLU A 105 -12.11 -3.00 12.58
C GLU A 105 -11.88 -4.22 11.67
N GLN A 106 -12.76 -4.44 10.70
CA GLN A 106 -12.65 -5.53 9.73
C GLN A 106 -11.36 -5.42 8.89
N MET A 107 -10.98 -4.21 8.48
CA MET A 107 -9.72 -4.00 7.73
C MET A 107 -8.50 -4.30 8.61
N ALA A 108 -8.52 -3.89 9.88
CA ALA A 108 -7.45 -4.19 10.83
C ALA A 108 -7.30 -5.70 11.08
N GLU A 109 -8.41 -6.44 11.22
CA GLU A 109 -8.41 -7.90 11.35
C GLU A 109 -7.79 -8.61 10.13
N LEU A 110 -7.99 -8.05 8.94
CA LEU A 110 -7.36 -8.52 7.70
C LEU A 110 -5.86 -8.17 7.61
N GLY A 111 -5.33 -7.40 8.56
CA GLY A 111 -3.94 -6.93 8.59
C GLY A 111 -3.67 -5.74 7.68
N VAL A 112 -4.71 -4.93 7.35
CA VAL A 112 -4.53 -3.68 6.63
C VAL A 112 -3.88 -2.66 7.56
N GLY A 113 -2.67 -2.19 7.20
CA GLY A 113 -1.94 -1.17 7.95
C GLY A 113 -2.33 0.25 7.56
N ARG A 114 -2.85 0.45 6.34
CA ARG A 114 -3.29 1.77 5.87
C ARG A 114 -4.56 1.70 5.03
N ILE A 115 -5.52 2.54 5.39
CA ILE A 115 -6.79 2.67 4.69
C ILE A 115 -6.78 3.94 3.84
N MET A 116 -7.18 3.82 2.58
CA MET A 116 -7.32 4.92 1.63
C MET A 116 -8.79 5.21 1.40
N VAL A 117 -9.28 6.36 1.88
CA VAL A 117 -10.68 6.77 1.70
C VAL A 117 -10.80 7.67 0.46
N PRO A 118 -11.53 7.26 -0.59
CA PRO A 118 -11.71 8.08 -1.77
C PRO A 118 -12.43 9.42 -1.47
N ALA A 119 -11.83 10.53 -1.90
CA ALA A 119 -12.37 11.87 -1.64
C ALA A 119 -13.78 12.10 -2.22
N PHE A 120 -14.19 11.35 -3.24
CA PHE A 120 -15.51 11.48 -3.86
C PHE A 120 -16.66 11.15 -2.90
N PHE A 121 -16.44 10.38 -1.82
CA PHE A 121 -17.44 10.14 -0.77
C PHE A 121 -17.88 11.45 -0.08
N PHE A 122 -17.04 12.48 -0.17
CA PHE A 122 -17.28 13.78 0.42
C PHE A 122 -17.61 14.84 -0.63
N ALA A 123 -17.87 14.47 -1.88
CA ALA A 123 -18.18 15.44 -2.93
C ALA A 123 -19.50 16.19 -2.67
N GLY A 124 -19.57 17.45 -3.12
CA GLY A 124 -20.76 18.30 -3.04
C GLY A 124 -20.83 19.21 -1.81
N PRO A 125 -21.94 19.97 -1.67
CA PRO A 125 -22.14 20.90 -0.55
C PRO A 125 -22.03 20.20 0.81
N GLY A 126 -21.35 20.85 1.77
CA GLY A 126 -21.10 20.28 3.10
C GLY A 126 -20.06 19.15 3.12
N GLY A 127 -19.32 18.95 2.03
CA GLY A 127 -18.34 17.86 1.89
C GLY A 127 -17.23 17.87 2.94
N LEU A 128 -16.66 19.04 3.22
CA LEU A 128 -15.60 19.20 4.22
C LEU A 128 -16.11 18.95 5.64
N ASP A 129 -17.36 19.28 5.93
CA ASP A 129 -17.99 19.02 7.23
C ASP A 129 -18.15 17.50 7.43
N ARG A 130 -18.66 16.78 6.41
CA ARG A 130 -18.75 15.31 6.44
C ARG A 130 -17.38 14.63 6.53
N LEU A 131 -16.35 15.19 5.87
CA LEU A 131 -14.98 14.69 5.98
C LEU A 131 -14.44 14.86 7.41
N SER A 132 -14.72 16.02 8.02
CA SER A 132 -14.32 16.30 9.41
C SER A 132 -15.03 15.35 10.38
N GLU A 133 -16.35 15.19 10.26
CA GLU A 133 -17.15 14.25 11.07
C GLU A 133 -16.65 12.80 10.91
N PHE A 134 -16.34 12.38 9.68
CA PHE A 134 -15.75 11.08 9.42
C PHE A 134 -14.41 10.91 10.15
N GLY A 135 -13.53 11.92 10.07
CA GLY A 135 -12.24 11.92 10.75
C GLY A 135 -12.38 11.81 12.27
N GLU A 136 -13.28 12.60 12.86
CA GLU A 136 -13.55 12.57 14.31
C GLU A 136 -14.07 11.21 14.78
N ARG A 137 -14.91 10.56 13.97
CA ARG A 137 -15.46 9.24 14.30
C ARG A 137 -14.44 8.11 14.14
N ILE A 138 -13.53 8.22 13.17
CA ILE A 138 -12.66 7.12 12.74
C ILE A 138 -11.27 7.16 13.37
N ALA A 139 -10.72 8.36 13.61
CA ALA A 139 -9.39 8.50 14.19
C ALA A 139 -9.19 7.75 15.53
N PRO A 140 -10.17 7.69 16.46
CA PRO A 140 -10.01 6.94 17.70
C PRO A 140 -9.90 5.42 17.51
N VAL A 141 -10.55 4.88 16.48
CA VAL A 141 -10.61 3.43 16.20
C VAL A 141 -9.40 2.98 15.38
N ALA A 142 -8.90 3.83 14.48
CA ALA A 142 -7.75 3.55 13.63
C ALA A 142 -6.38 3.67 14.35
N ALA A 143 -6.38 4.17 15.60
CA ALA A 143 -5.16 4.39 16.38
C ALA A 143 -4.83 3.26 17.38
N GLY A 144 -5.72 2.27 17.52
CA GLY A 144 -5.53 1.08 18.36
C GLY A 144 -5.00 -0.11 17.55
#